data_AF-A0A519MCC8-F1
#
_entry.id   AF-A0A519MCC8-F1
#
_cell.length_a   1.000
_cell.length_b   1.000
_cell.length_c   1.000
_cell.angle_alpha   90.00
_cell.angle_beta   90.00
_cell.angle_gamma   90.00
#
_symmetry.space_group_name_H-M   'P 1'
#
loop_
_entity.id
_entity.type
_entity.pdbx_description
1 polymer ?
#
loop_
_entity_poly.entity_id
_entity_poly.type
_entity_poly.pdbx_seq_one_letter_code
_entity_poly.pdbx_strand_id
1 'polypeptide(L)'
;MPSISFPRSFSAPRAAARHALTAALLLAAALCTMGSARAQAAADPAADLGPLTQRWLDDALTRNQSSGLPLRMEVSVGSLDSRLRLAPCARVEPYLPVGSRLWGRTRLGLRCVEGQTAWNVYLPVTVKAFGPAWVLTSAVAPGAVLTAADATESEVDWAAESAAVMANPEMWVGQIAARQLVPGQALRQSMVRAPNLFRAGAQVKVVAQGPGYAVTSAGQAMSAGAAGQIVRIRMDNGRIVSGTVSENGTIDVTL
;
A
#
# COMPACT_ATOMS: atom_id res chain seq x y z
N MET A 1 -26.60 110.63 33.98
CA MET A 1 -26.58 110.23 35.41
C MET A 1 -26.71 108.71 35.49
N PRO A 2 -25.97 107.97 36.33
CA PRO A 2 -24.52 107.95 36.64
C PRO A 2 -23.80 106.82 35.84
N SER A 3 -22.50 106.83 35.51
CA SER A 3 -21.26 106.87 36.28
C SER A 3 -20.94 105.60 37.08
N ILE A 4 -20.15 104.66 36.52
CA ILE A 4 -19.24 103.76 37.27
C ILE A 4 -17.96 103.52 36.44
N SER A 5 -16.82 103.62 37.12
CA SER A 5 -15.44 103.66 36.62
C SER A 5 -14.69 102.32 36.75
N PHE A 6 -13.80 102.04 35.78
CA PHE A 6 -12.45 101.38 35.80
C PHE A 6 -12.18 100.08 36.62
N PRO A 7 -11.32 99.13 36.14
CA PRO A 7 -9.88 99.38 35.92
C PRO A 7 -9.21 98.71 34.69
N ARG A 8 -7.91 99.02 34.57
CA ARG A 8 -6.97 98.84 33.46
C ARG A 8 -6.45 97.40 33.25
N SER A 9 -6.22 97.11 31.97
CA SER A 9 -5.05 96.46 31.32
C SER A 9 -4.46 95.16 31.87
N PHE A 10 -4.51 94.11 31.04
CA PHE A 10 -3.38 93.19 30.81
C PHE A 10 -3.36 92.73 29.34
N SER A 11 -2.17 92.61 28.77
CA SER A 11 -1.85 92.41 27.36
C SER A 11 -1.39 90.98 27.03
N ALA A 12 -1.78 90.52 25.83
CA ALA A 12 -1.17 89.48 24.97
C ALA A 12 -1.27 87.98 25.38
N PRO A 13 -1.10 87.00 24.46
CA PRO A 13 -0.95 87.08 23.00
C PRO A 13 -1.99 86.25 22.20
N ARG A 14 -2.44 86.82 21.07
CA ARG A 14 -3.22 86.13 20.03
C ARG A 14 -2.28 85.39 19.07
N ALA A 15 -1.76 84.22 19.45
CA ALA A 15 -0.94 83.43 18.52
C ALA A 15 -0.80 81.93 18.90
N ALA A 16 -1.89 81.24 19.24
CA ALA A 16 -1.81 79.78 19.45
C ALA A 16 -3.10 78.99 19.15
N ALA A 17 -4.16 79.63 18.64
CA ALA A 17 -5.46 78.97 18.50
C ALA A 17 -5.76 78.42 17.08
N ARG A 18 -4.92 78.70 16.09
CA ARG A 18 -5.14 78.23 14.70
C ARG A 18 -4.50 76.87 14.38
N HIS A 19 -3.50 76.43 15.15
CA HIS A 19 -2.84 75.13 14.95
C HIS A 19 -3.51 73.97 15.73
N ALA A 20 -4.34 74.27 16.72
CA ALA A 20 -5.03 73.23 17.50
C ALA A 20 -6.23 72.60 16.74
N LEU A 21 -6.85 73.34 15.81
CA LEU A 21 -7.98 72.85 15.02
C LEU A 21 -7.56 72.02 13.79
N THR A 22 -6.35 72.22 13.26
CA THR A 22 -5.81 71.39 12.16
C THR A 22 -5.19 70.08 12.65
N ALA A 23 -4.70 70.02 13.89
CA ALA A 23 -4.14 68.81 14.48
C ALA A 23 -5.21 67.77 14.87
N ALA A 24 -6.41 68.22 15.25
CA ALA A 24 -7.52 67.33 15.61
C ALA A 24 -8.15 66.63 14.38
N LEU A 25 -8.14 67.27 13.20
CA LEU A 25 -8.67 66.66 11.97
C LEU A 25 -7.73 65.63 11.34
N LEU A 26 -6.41 65.76 11.56
CA LEU A 26 -5.41 64.79 11.08
C LEU A 26 -5.29 63.55 11.98
N LEU A 27 -5.63 63.65 13.27
CA LEU A 27 -5.68 62.47 14.15
C LEU A 27 -6.92 61.59 13.91
N ALA A 28 -8.05 62.16 13.49
CA ALA A 28 -9.26 61.38 13.18
C ALA A 28 -9.15 60.62 11.84
N ALA A 29 -8.37 61.12 10.88
CA ALA A 29 -8.12 60.42 9.61
C ALA A 29 -7.09 59.27 9.74
N ALA A 30 -6.25 59.29 10.78
CA ALA A 30 -5.24 58.26 11.02
C ALA A 30 -5.79 57.00 11.72
N LEU A 31 -6.99 57.04 12.31
CA LEU A 31 -7.63 55.86 12.92
C LEU A 31 -8.49 55.03 11.95
N CYS A 32 -8.72 55.48 10.72
CA CYS A 32 -9.57 54.76 9.75
C CYS A 32 -8.81 53.87 8.74
N THR A 33 -7.47 53.82 8.76
CA THR A 33 -6.69 53.03 7.77
C THR A 33 -6.12 51.70 8.29
N MET A 34 -6.44 51.28 9.52
CA MET A 34 -5.98 50.00 10.09
C MET A 34 -7.02 48.87 10.05
N GLY A 35 -8.11 49.04 9.31
CA GLY A 35 -9.09 48.00 9.03
C GLY A 35 -8.69 47.12 7.84
N SER A 36 -7.50 46.53 7.84
CA SER A 36 -7.14 45.50 6.86
C SER A 36 -7.97 44.25 7.17
N ALA A 37 -9.12 44.11 6.52
CA ALA A 37 -9.86 42.87 6.44
C ALA A 37 -8.91 41.81 5.85
N ARG A 38 -8.29 41.00 6.72
CA ARG A 38 -7.69 39.74 6.31
C ARG A 38 -8.86 38.89 5.80
N ALA A 39 -9.01 38.82 4.49
CA ALA A 39 -9.68 37.68 3.88
C ALA A 39 -8.77 36.49 4.17
N GLN A 40 -9.01 35.78 5.28
CA GLN A 40 -8.48 34.42 5.42
C GLN A 40 -9.02 33.65 4.20
N ALA A 41 -8.15 33.39 3.23
CA ALA A 41 -8.43 32.40 2.21
C ALA A 41 -8.80 31.12 2.96
N ALA A 42 -10.08 30.74 2.91
CA ALA A 42 -10.53 29.48 3.47
C ALA A 42 -9.68 28.39 2.81
N ALA A 43 -8.86 27.70 3.60
CA ALA A 43 -8.07 26.57 3.10
C ALA A 43 -9.06 25.59 2.45
N ASP A 44 -8.80 25.22 1.19
CA ASP A 44 -9.60 24.24 0.49
C ASP A 44 -9.54 22.92 1.29
N PRO A 45 -10.65 22.41 1.84
CA PRO A 45 -10.65 21.18 2.63
C PRO A 45 -10.12 19.98 1.84
N ALA A 46 -10.19 20.02 0.50
CA ALA A 46 -9.63 18.99 -0.36
C ALA A 46 -8.08 19.04 -0.45
N ALA A 47 -7.47 20.21 -0.23
CA ALA A 47 -6.02 20.39 -0.30
C ALA A 47 -5.27 19.72 0.87
N ASP A 48 -5.93 19.51 2.01
CA ASP A 48 -5.32 18.93 3.22
C ASP A 48 -5.41 17.39 3.28
N LEU A 49 -6.10 16.76 2.32
CA LEU A 49 -6.31 15.30 2.33
C LEU A 49 -5.06 14.50 1.97
N GLY A 50 -4.19 15.05 1.11
CA GLY A 50 -2.94 14.40 0.70
C GLY A 50 -1.97 14.19 1.87
N PRO A 51 -1.56 15.24 2.60
CA PRO A 51 -0.70 15.12 3.78
C PRO A 51 -1.31 14.26 4.90
N LEU A 52 -2.62 14.36 5.14
CA LEU A 52 -3.34 13.48 6.08
C LEU A 52 -3.20 12.02 5.68
N THR A 53 -3.41 11.72 4.39
CA THR A 53 -3.31 10.38 3.83
C THR A 53 -1.88 9.83 3.94
N GLN A 54 -0.88 10.63 3.60
CA GLN A 54 0.53 10.24 3.69
C GLN A 54 0.91 9.81 5.11
N ARG A 55 0.62 10.65 6.12
CA ARG A 55 0.93 10.33 7.52
C ARG A 55 0.25 9.03 7.99
N TRP A 56 -1.03 8.86 7.63
CA TRP A 56 -1.76 7.64 7.97
C TRP A 56 -1.14 6.39 7.34
N LEU A 57 -0.67 6.48 6.08
CA LEU A 57 -0.01 5.38 5.39
C LEU A 57 1.34 5.03 6.02
N ASP A 58 2.16 6.02 6.35
CA ASP A 58 3.46 5.82 7.00
C ASP A 58 3.30 5.10 8.35
N ASP A 59 2.32 5.53 9.15
CA ASP A 59 1.94 4.89 10.40
C ASP A 59 1.42 3.46 10.20
N ALA A 60 0.56 3.26 9.19
CA ALA A 60 -0.02 1.96 8.90
C ALA A 60 1.03 0.95 8.43
N LEU A 61 1.99 1.38 7.60
CA LEU A 61 3.10 0.54 7.16
C LEU A 61 4.04 0.19 8.32
N THR A 62 4.32 1.14 9.22
CA THR A 62 5.13 0.88 10.41
C THR A 62 4.49 -0.19 11.31
N ARG A 63 3.17 -0.11 11.54
CA ARG A 63 2.44 -1.09 12.36
C ARG A 63 2.33 -2.49 11.73
N ASN A 64 2.27 -2.56 10.40
CA ASN A 64 2.05 -3.81 9.66
C ASN A 64 3.31 -4.39 9.02
N GLN A 65 4.49 -3.81 9.26
CA GLN A 65 5.76 -4.37 8.79
C GLN A 65 5.98 -5.72 9.45
N SER A 66 5.92 -6.78 8.65
CA SER A 66 6.23 -8.15 9.08
C SER A 66 7.70 -8.25 9.42
N SER A 67 8.01 -8.70 10.64
CA SER A 67 9.34 -8.74 11.26
C SER A 67 10.39 -9.66 10.60
N GLY A 68 10.26 -10.00 9.32
CA GLY A 68 11.08 -11.03 8.67
C GLY A 68 11.74 -10.64 7.35
N LEU A 69 11.35 -9.54 6.71
CA LEU A 69 11.90 -9.14 5.40
C LEU A 69 12.32 -7.67 5.44
N PRO A 70 13.59 -7.32 5.13
CA PRO A 70 14.07 -5.94 5.13
C PRO A 70 13.63 -5.22 3.86
N LEU A 71 12.31 -5.02 3.69
CA LEU A 71 11.75 -4.30 2.54
C LEU A 71 11.74 -2.80 2.79
N ARG A 72 12.30 -2.04 1.85
CA ARG A 72 12.22 -0.58 1.83
C ARG A 72 10.92 -0.16 1.16
N MET A 73 10.01 0.33 1.98
CA MET A 73 8.69 0.77 1.52
C MET A 73 8.75 2.19 0.95
N GLU A 74 8.20 2.40 -0.24
CA GLU A 74 7.98 3.73 -0.81
C GLU A 74 6.50 3.94 -1.07
N VAL A 75 5.97 5.06 -0.59
CA VAL A 75 4.56 5.42 -0.72
C VAL A 75 4.42 6.63 -1.63
N SER A 76 3.53 6.54 -2.61
CA SER A 76 3.10 7.68 -3.40
C SER A 76 1.58 7.81 -3.32
N VAL A 77 1.11 8.95 -2.82
CA VAL A 77 -0.31 9.31 -2.77
C VAL A 77 -0.66 10.09 -4.03
N GLY A 78 -1.67 9.62 -4.75
CA GLY A 78 -2.22 10.35 -5.89
C GLY A 78 -3.20 11.44 -5.46
N SER A 79 -3.77 12.13 -6.43
CA SER A 79 -4.74 13.20 -6.19
C SER A 79 -6.19 12.73 -6.40
N LEU A 80 -7.13 13.42 -5.76
CA LEU A 80 -8.55 13.33 -6.11
C LEU A 80 -8.82 13.99 -7.47
N ASP A 81 -9.99 13.70 -8.08
CA ASP A 81 -10.46 14.43 -9.26
C ASP A 81 -10.56 15.92 -8.92
N SER A 82 -9.85 16.76 -9.68
CA SER A 82 -9.84 18.23 -9.52
C SER A 82 -11.23 18.89 -9.59
N ARG A 83 -12.24 18.22 -10.14
CA ARG A 83 -13.63 18.69 -10.24
C ARG A 83 -14.45 18.32 -9.01
N LEU A 84 -13.94 17.46 -8.14
CA LEU A 84 -14.62 17.08 -6.92
C LEU A 84 -14.70 18.30 -5.99
N ARG A 85 -15.89 18.54 -5.42
CA ARG A 85 -16.14 19.61 -4.46
C ARG A 85 -16.66 18.95 -3.19
N LEU A 86 -15.82 18.92 -2.15
CA LEU A 86 -16.18 18.32 -0.87
C LEU A 86 -16.72 19.40 0.06
N ALA A 87 -17.79 19.07 0.78
CA ALA A 87 -18.27 19.92 1.86
C ALA A 87 -17.20 20.01 2.96
N PRO A 88 -17.09 21.16 3.66
CA PRO A 88 -16.19 21.30 4.80
C PRO A 88 -16.41 20.19 5.84
N CYS A 89 -15.30 19.64 6.33
CA CYS A 89 -15.29 18.57 7.32
C CYS A 89 -14.31 18.90 8.44
N ALA A 90 -14.76 18.85 9.69
CA ALA A 90 -13.93 19.05 10.86
C ALA A 90 -13.07 17.81 11.18
N ARG A 91 -13.58 16.60 10.89
CA ARG A 91 -12.85 15.35 11.12
C ARG A 91 -13.03 14.36 9.98
N VAL A 92 -11.94 14.14 9.25
CA VAL A 92 -11.82 13.14 8.21
C VAL A 92 -11.13 11.90 8.78
N GLU A 93 -11.72 10.74 8.55
CA GLU A 93 -11.18 9.45 8.99
C GLU A 93 -10.68 8.65 7.78
N PRO A 94 -9.37 8.39 7.68
CA PRO A 94 -8.83 7.47 6.69
C PRO A 94 -9.06 6.00 7.08
N TYR A 95 -9.38 5.17 6.10
CA TYR A 95 -9.60 3.74 6.30
C TYR A 95 -9.19 2.92 5.07
N LEU A 96 -8.76 1.67 5.30
CA LEU A 96 -8.55 0.70 4.24
C LEU A 96 -9.87 -0.04 3.94
N PRO A 97 -10.31 -0.09 2.67
CA PRO A 97 -11.45 -0.91 2.30
C PRO A 97 -11.17 -2.39 2.60
N VAL A 98 -12.21 -3.13 2.99
CA VAL A 98 -12.11 -4.56 3.27
C VAL A 98 -11.48 -5.31 2.10
N GLY A 99 -10.55 -6.23 2.40
CA GLY A 99 -9.80 -6.97 1.38
C GLY A 99 -8.70 -6.19 0.66
N SER A 100 -8.50 -4.90 0.96
CA SER A 100 -7.39 -4.12 0.40
C SER A 100 -6.09 -4.41 1.13
N ARG A 101 -4.97 -4.41 0.40
CA ARG A 101 -3.61 -4.51 0.95
C ARG A 101 -2.86 -3.22 0.65
N LEU A 102 -1.97 -2.80 1.55
CA LEU A 102 -0.99 -1.75 1.32
C LEU A 102 0.20 -2.31 0.52
N TRP A 103 -0.09 -2.74 -0.70
CA TRP A 103 0.85 -3.41 -1.58
C TRP A 103 0.50 -3.12 -3.03
N GLY A 104 1.45 -2.58 -3.80
CA GLY A 104 1.26 -2.21 -5.18
C GLY A 104 0.27 -1.06 -5.32
N ARG A 105 -0.54 -1.11 -6.38
CA ARG A 105 -1.60 -0.11 -6.63
C ARG A 105 -2.81 -0.44 -5.77
N THR A 106 -3.20 0.50 -4.92
CA THR A 106 -4.33 0.35 -3.99
C THR A 106 -5.10 1.66 -3.89
N ARG A 107 -6.13 1.70 -3.03
CA ARG A 107 -6.89 2.91 -2.73
C ARG A 107 -7.12 3.04 -1.23
N LEU A 108 -7.03 4.27 -0.75
CA LEU A 108 -7.39 4.61 0.63
C LEU A 108 -8.73 5.33 0.64
N GLY A 109 -9.64 4.88 1.50
CA GLY A 109 -10.91 5.57 1.72
C GLY A 109 -10.74 6.71 2.71
N LEU A 110 -11.37 7.84 2.43
CA LEU A 110 -11.49 8.96 3.36
C LEU A 110 -12.97 9.26 3.55
N ARG A 111 -13.42 9.27 4.81
CA ARG A 111 -14.80 9.62 5.16
C ARG A 111 -14.86 10.81 6.10
N CYS A 112 -15.80 11.71 5.87
CA CYS A 112 -16.13 12.74 6.84
C CYS A 112 -17.03 12.17 7.92
N VAL A 113 -16.59 12.23 9.18
CA VAL A 113 -17.37 11.78 10.35
C VAL A 113 -17.88 12.95 11.20
N GLU A 114 -17.38 14.16 10.94
CA GLU A 114 -17.78 15.37 11.66
C GLU A 114 -17.84 16.55 10.69
N GLY A 115 -19.03 16.83 10.17
CA GLY A 115 -19.27 17.90 9.20
C GLY A 115 -20.75 18.03 8.89
N GLN A 116 -21.14 19.12 8.22
CA GLN A 116 -22.54 19.37 7.85
C GLN A 116 -23.07 18.35 6.83
N THR A 117 -22.18 17.79 6.00
CA THR A 117 -22.53 16.80 4.99
C THR A 117 -21.52 15.66 5.04
N ALA A 118 -22.02 14.45 5.26
CA ALA A 118 -21.20 13.24 5.18
C ALA A 118 -20.77 12.99 3.73
N TRP A 119 -19.51 12.63 3.54
CA TRP A 119 -18.97 12.24 2.24
C TRP A 119 -17.94 11.12 2.41
N ASN A 120 -17.72 10.36 1.34
CA ASN A 120 -16.74 9.29 1.27
C ASN A 120 -16.08 9.31 -0.10
N VAL A 121 -14.75 9.32 -0.13
CA VAL A 121 -13.95 9.40 -1.34
C VAL A 121 -12.79 8.42 -1.29
N TYR A 122 -12.21 8.10 -2.44
CA TYR A 122 -11.05 7.23 -2.54
C TYR A 122 -9.88 7.97 -3.17
N LEU A 123 -8.73 7.96 -2.48
CA LEU A 123 -7.47 8.39 -3.08
C LEU A 123 -6.74 7.18 -3.65
N PRO A 124 -6.25 7.27 -4.89
CA PRO A 124 -5.32 6.27 -5.42
C PRO A 124 -4.00 6.35 -4.66
N VAL A 125 -3.47 5.21 -4.26
CA VAL A 125 -2.19 5.10 -3.55
C VAL A 125 -1.37 4.02 -4.24
N THR A 126 -0.07 4.23 -4.39
CA THR A 126 0.86 3.18 -4.80
C THR A 126 1.87 2.96 -3.67
N VAL A 127 1.98 1.71 -3.24
CA VAL A 127 2.95 1.28 -2.22
C VAL A 127 3.92 0.33 -2.90
N LYS A 128 5.16 0.77 -3.09
CA LYS A 128 6.25 -0.07 -3.58
C LYS A 128 7.00 -0.68 -2.41
N ALA A 129 7.53 -1.87 -2.61
CA ALA A 129 8.29 -2.61 -1.61
C ALA A 129 9.59 -3.10 -2.22
N PHE A 130 10.66 -2.34 -2.08
CA PHE A 130 11.96 -2.68 -2.63
C PHE A 130 12.69 -3.67 -1.72
N GLY A 131 13.24 -4.72 -2.30
CA GLY A 131 14.01 -5.71 -1.55
C GLY A 131 14.77 -6.66 -2.47
N PRO A 132 15.69 -7.46 -1.89
CA PRO A 132 16.47 -8.44 -2.64
C PRO A 132 15.56 -9.49 -3.28
N ALA A 133 15.87 -9.90 -4.51
CA ALA A 133 15.17 -10.95 -5.22
C ALA A 133 16.10 -11.62 -6.23
N TRP A 134 15.75 -12.83 -6.66
CA TRP A 134 16.43 -13.52 -7.74
C TRP A 134 15.86 -13.09 -9.08
N VAL A 135 16.69 -12.45 -9.92
CA VAL A 135 16.32 -11.94 -11.24
C VAL A 135 16.98 -12.78 -12.32
N LEU A 136 16.19 -13.22 -13.30
CA LEU A 136 16.66 -14.04 -14.40
C LEU A 136 17.74 -13.32 -15.23
N THR A 137 18.85 -14.00 -15.48
CA THR A 137 19.97 -13.50 -16.29
C THR A 137 19.92 -14.00 -17.73
N SER A 138 19.19 -15.09 -17.97
CA SER A 138 19.04 -15.72 -19.28
C SER A 138 17.58 -16.09 -19.56
N ALA A 139 17.27 -16.41 -20.81
CA ALA A 139 15.95 -16.91 -21.18
C ALA A 139 15.82 -18.40 -20.83
N VAL A 140 14.72 -18.77 -20.17
CA VAL A 140 14.44 -20.17 -19.77
C VAL A 140 13.19 -20.65 -20.49
N ALA A 141 13.32 -21.72 -21.25
CA ALA A 141 12.22 -22.31 -22.01
C ALA A 141 11.19 -22.97 -21.08
N PRO A 142 9.89 -23.02 -21.46
CA PRO A 142 8.89 -23.79 -20.73
C PRO A 142 9.32 -25.25 -20.58
N GLY A 143 9.17 -25.82 -19.39
CA GLY A 143 9.55 -27.20 -19.12
C GLY A 143 11.03 -27.41 -18.77
N ALA A 144 11.89 -26.40 -18.90
CA ALA A 144 13.27 -26.48 -18.44
C ALA A 144 13.35 -26.41 -16.91
N VAL A 145 14.37 -27.06 -16.34
CA VAL A 145 14.69 -27.03 -14.91
C VAL A 145 15.52 -25.78 -14.62
N LEU A 146 15.13 -25.00 -13.62
CA LEU A 146 15.90 -23.84 -13.17
C LEU A 146 17.10 -24.29 -12.34
N THR A 147 18.22 -23.64 -12.56
CA THR A 147 19.50 -23.85 -11.86
C THR A 147 19.96 -22.55 -11.22
N ALA A 148 20.84 -22.64 -10.22
CA ALA A 148 21.38 -21.46 -9.55
C ALA A 148 22.06 -20.45 -10.50
N ALA A 149 22.49 -20.87 -11.70
CA ALA A 149 23.12 -20.01 -12.70
C ALA A 149 22.12 -19.15 -13.49
N ASP A 150 20.83 -19.50 -13.48
CA ASP A 150 19.80 -18.83 -14.29
C ASP A 150 19.35 -17.48 -13.72
N ALA A 151 19.67 -17.20 -12.45
CA ALA A 151 19.28 -15.97 -11.78
C ALA A 151 20.41 -15.41 -10.92
N THR A 152 20.35 -14.09 -10.71
CA THR A 152 21.27 -13.35 -9.83
C THR A 152 20.48 -12.48 -8.87
N GLU A 153 21.05 -12.18 -7.71
CA GLU A 153 20.39 -11.35 -6.71
C GLU A 153 20.40 -9.87 -7.15
N SER A 154 19.25 -9.22 -7.05
CA SER A 154 19.08 -7.80 -7.37
C SER A 154 17.95 -7.19 -6.55
N GLU A 155 17.98 -5.86 -6.34
CA GLU A 155 16.88 -5.14 -5.70
C GLU A 155 15.74 -4.94 -6.72
N VAL A 156 14.53 -5.37 -6.35
CA VAL A 156 13.33 -5.21 -7.19
C VAL A 156 12.15 -4.72 -6.36
N ASP A 157 11.16 -4.14 -7.04
CA ASP A 157 9.86 -3.85 -6.42
C ASP A 157 9.04 -5.15 -6.32
N TRP A 158 8.99 -5.71 -5.12
CA TRP A 158 8.19 -6.90 -4.83
C TRP A 158 6.70 -6.66 -5.08
N ALA A 159 6.27 -5.40 -4.94
CA ALA A 159 4.89 -4.97 -5.07
C ALA A 159 4.46 -4.61 -6.49
N ALA A 160 5.37 -4.72 -7.47
CA ALA A 160 5.07 -4.52 -8.88
C ALA A 160 4.07 -5.54 -9.44
N GLU A 161 4.04 -6.76 -8.88
CA GLU A 161 3.10 -7.82 -9.28
C GLU A 161 2.47 -8.50 -8.06
N SER A 162 1.33 -9.15 -8.27
CA SER A 162 0.60 -9.87 -7.21
C SER A 162 1.25 -11.19 -6.82
N ALA A 163 1.94 -11.85 -7.75
CA ALA A 163 2.61 -13.12 -7.48
C ALA A 163 3.82 -12.89 -6.56
N ALA A 164 3.91 -13.67 -5.48
CA ALA A 164 4.97 -13.53 -4.49
C ALA A 164 6.36 -13.83 -5.09
N VAL A 165 7.32 -12.98 -4.75
CA VAL A 165 8.74 -13.18 -5.07
C VAL A 165 9.27 -14.36 -4.27
N MET A 166 10.07 -15.22 -4.92
CA MET A 166 10.78 -16.30 -4.25
C MET A 166 12.15 -15.79 -3.81
N ALA A 167 12.25 -15.34 -2.56
CA ALA A 167 13.48 -14.77 -2.02
C ALA A 167 14.55 -15.84 -1.71
N ASN A 168 14.12 -17.04 -1.35
CA ASN A 168 15.02 -18.14 -1.00
C ASN A 168 15.34 -19.00 -2.23
N PRO A 169 16.63 -19.28 -2.51
CA PRO A 169 17.05 -20.15 -3.62
C PRO A 169 16.37 -21.52 -3.65
N GLU A 170 16.19 -22.12 -2.47
CA GLU A 170 15.61 -23.45 -2.30
C GLU A 170 14.17 -23.56 -2.82
N MET A 171 13.48 -22.43 -2.94
CA MET A 171 12.10 -22.41 -3.46
C MET A 171 12.01 -22.52 -4.98
N TRP A 172 13.10 -22.25 -5.71
CA TRP A 172 13.08 -22.14 -7.17
C TRP A 172 14.13 -22.99 -7.89
N VAL A 173 15.28 -23.24 -7.26
CA VAL A 173 16.31 -24.13 -7.84
C VAL A 173 15.74 -25.55 -7.91
N GLY A 174 15.87 -26.20 -9.06
CA GLY A 174 15.31 -27.52 -9.33
C GLY A 174 13.82 -27.52 -9.70
N GLN A 175 13.14 -26.36 -9.65
CA GLN A 175 11.77 -26.24 -10.15
C GLN A 175 11.76 -26.19 -11.68
N ILE A 176 10.61 -26.49 -12.26
CA ILE A 176 10.39 -26.44 -13.71
C ILE A 176 9.74 -25.12 -14.10
N ALA A 177 10.24 -24.47 -15.14
CA ALA A 177 9.62 -23.28 -15.72
C ALA A 177 8.20 -23.61 -16.23
N ALA A 178 7.18 -22.97 -15.66
CA ALA A 178 5.78 -23.16 -16.04
C ALA A 178 5.42 -22.46 -17.35
N ARG A 179 6.22 -21.47 -17.76
CA ARG A 179 6.08 -20.67 -18.98
C ARG A 179 7.46 -20.23 -19.47
N GLN A 180 7.50 -19.56 -20.62
CA GLN A 180 8.72 -18.89 -21.07
C GLN A 180 9.09 -17.79 -20.07
N LEU A 181 10.33 -17.84 -19.59
CA LEU A 181 10.91 -16.82 -18.72
C LEU A 181 11.96 -16.03 -19.50
N VAL A 182 12.00 -14.71 -19.26
CA VAL A 182 12.90 -13.79 -19.96
C VAL A 182 13.81 -13.08 -18.96
N PRO A 183 15.02 -12.67 -19.38
CA PRO A 183 15.94 -11.96 -18.50
C PRO A 183 15.34 -10.65 -17.98
N GLY A 184 15.74 -10.27 -16.76
CA GLY A 184 15.24 -9.09 -16.05
C GLY A 184 13.95 -9.32 -15.26
N GLN A 185 13.33 -10.50 -15.34
CA GLN A 185 12.17 -10.85 -14.51
C GLN A 185 12.63 -11.35 -13.14
N ALA A 186 12.02 -10.83 -12.07
CA ALA A 186 12.15 -11.41 -10.74
C ALA A 186 11.42 -12.77 -10.69
N LEU A 187 12.06 -13.78 -10.11
CA LEU A 187 11.49 -15.10 -9.93
C LEU A 187 10.33 -15.06 -8.93
N ARG A 188 9.16 -15.48 -9.41
CA ARG A 188 7.90 -15.49 -8.66
C ARG A 188 7.27 -16.87 -8.67
N GLN A 189 6.49 -17.18 -7.64
CA GLN A 189 5.87 -18.50 -7.46
C GLN A 189 5.04 -18.96 -8.66
N SER A 190 4.37 -18.04 -9.36
CA SER A 190 3.55 -18.35 -10.55
C SER A 190 4.36 -18.73 -11.80
N MET A 191 5.68 -18.54 -11.78
CA MET A 191 6.57 -18.80 -12.92
C MET A 191 7.10 -20.23 -12.96
N VAL A 192 7.02 -20.94 -11.84
CA VAL A 192 7.61 -22.26 -11.67
C VAL A 192 6.58 -23.27 -11.20
N ARG A 193 6.88 -24.55 -11.37
CA ARG A 193 6.11 -25.67 -10.84
C ARG A 193 7.05 -26.77 -10.37
N ALA A 194 6.59 -27.56 -9.42
CA ALA A 194 7.34 -28.70 -8.92
C ALA A 194 7.68 -29.69 -10.04
N PRO A 195 8.89 -30.30 -10.01
CA PRO A 195 9.24 -31.35 -10.93
C PRO A 195 8.38 -32.59 -10.70
N ASN A 196 8.07 -33.31 -11.78
CA ASN A 196 7.37 -34.58 -11.66
C ASN A 196 8.31 -35.62 -11.06
N LEU A 197 7.91 -36.22 -9.94
CA LEU A 197 8.65 -37.31 -9.28
C LEU A 197 8.47 -38.64 -10.02
N PHE A 198 7.34 -38.81 -10.71
CA PHE A 198 7.05 -39.98 -11.55
C PHE A 198 6.20 -39.61 -12.76
N ARG A 199 6.20 -40.49 -13.78
CA ARG A 199 5.41 -40.36 -15.00
C ARG A 199 4.08 -41.10 -14.89
N ALA A 200 3.14 -40.80 -15.78
CA ALA A 200 1.94 -41.60 -15.93
C ALA A 200 2.29 -43.06 -16.27
N GLY A 201 1.59 -44.00 -15.65
CA GLY A 201 1.83 -45.43 -15.77
C GLY A 201 2.93 -45.98 -14.86
N ALA A 202 3.65 -45.13 -14.10
CA ALA A 202 4.69 -45.58 -13.19
C ALA A 202 4.10 -46.36 -12.00
N GLN A 203 4.83 -47.39 -11.56
CA GLN A 203 4.53 -48.08 -10.30
C GLN A 203 4.95 -47.17 -9.13
N VAL A 204 4.02 -46.89 -8.23
CA VAL A 204 4.23 -46.04 -7.05
C VAL A 204 3.84 -46.77 -5.79
N LYS A 205 4.47 -46.40 -4.68
CA LYS A 205 4.14 -46.89 -3.34
C LYS A 205 3.02 -46.03 -2.75
N VAL A 206 1.93 -46.65 -2.37
CA VAL A 206 0.77 -46.03 -1.71
C VAL A 206 0.83 -46.35 -0.23
N VAL A 207 0.75 -45.32 0.61
CA VAL A 207 0.72 -45.42 2.08
C VAL A 207 -0.61 -44.86 2.56
N ALA A 208 -1.45 -45.72 3.13
CA ALA A 208 -2.68 -45.32 3.79
C ALA A 208 -2.47 -45.29 5.30
N GLN A 209 -2.77 -44.17 5.95
CA GLN A 209 -2.61 -44.00 7.39
C GLN A 209 -3.97 -43.81 8.07
N GLY A 210 -4.15 -44.44 9.22
CA GLY A 210 -5.32 -44.27 10.09
C GLY A 210 -4.94 -44.36 11.56
N PRO A 211 -5.89 -44.20 12.50
CA PRO A 211 -5.60 -44.23 13.93
C PRO A 211 -4.98 -45.58 14.35
N GLY A 212 -3.68 -45.58 14.64
CA GLY A 212 -2.94 -46.76 15.11
C GLY A 212 -2.48 -47.74 14.03
N TYR A 213 -2.61 -47.43 12.73
CA TYR A 213 -2.13 -48.32 11.65
C TYR A 213 -1.65 -47.55 10.41
N ALA A 214 -0.74 -48.18 9.67
CA ALA A 214 -0.30 -47.73 8.34
C ALA A 214 -0.23 -48.93 7.39
N VAL A 215 -0.91 -48.86 6.25
CA VAL A 215 -0.91 -49.89 5.22
C VAL A 215 -0.09 -49.38 4.04
N THR A 216 0.92 -50.15 3.62
CA THR A 216 1.68 -49.87 2.40
C THR A 216 1.26 -50.87 1.31
N SER A 217 0.94 -50.36 0.13
CA SER A 217 0.66 -51.17 -1.06
C SER A 217 1.29 -50.53 -2.30
N ALA A 218 1.32 -51.26 -3.41
CA ALA A 218 1.82 -50.77 -4.68
C ALA A 218 0.63 -50.49 -5.63
N GLY A 219 0.73 -49.42 -6.41
CA GLY A 219 -0.30 -49.08 -7.40
C GLY A 219 0.31 -48.41 -8.62
N GLN A 220 -0.47 -48.32 -9.69
CA GLN A 220 -0.06 -47.66 -10.93
C GLN A 220 -0.61 -46.23 -10.98
N ALA A 221 0.29 -45.24 -11.12
CA ALA A 221 -0.11 -43.85 -11.27
C ALA A 221 -0.82 -43.62 -12.61
N MET A 222 -2.00 -43.01 -12.60
CA MET A 222 -2.75 -42.72 -13.83
C MET A 222 -2.27 -41.43 -14.52
N SER A 223 -1.56 -40.57 -13.80
CA SER A 223 -0.97 -39.32 -14.29
C SER A 223 0.47 -39.19 -13.79
N ALA A 224 1.24 -38.27 -14.37
CA ALA A 224 2.46 -37.80 -13.71
C ALA A 224 2.09 -37.10 -12.39
N GLY A 225 3.01 -37.10 -11.43
CA GLY A 225 2.78 -36.48 -10.13
C GLY A 225 4.02 -35.74 -9.65
N ALA A 226 3.81 -34.54 -9.15
CA ALA A 226 4.81 -33.75 -8.42
C ALA A 226 4.42 -33.69 -6.93
N ALA A 227 5.39 -33.41 -6.05
CA ALA A 227 5.15 -33.28 -4.61
C ALA A 227 3.97 -32.33 -4.31
N GLY A 228 3.11 -32.73 -3.37
CA GLY A 228 1.91 -32.01 -2.96
C GLY A 228 0.71 -32.12 -3.92
N GLN A 229 0.85 -32.75 -5.09
CA GLN A 229 -0.26 -32.92 -6.02
C GLN A 229 -1.14 -34.12 -5.65
N ILE A 230 -2.45 -34.00 -5.86
CA ILE A 230 -3.37 -35.13 -5.76
C ILE A 230 -3.37 -35.89 -7.09
N VAL A 231 -3.09 -37.19 -7.03
CA VAL A 231 -3.05 -38.08 -8.19
C VAL A 231 -4.00 -39.27 -8.01
N ARG A 232 -4.48 -39.82 -9.13
CA ARG A 232 -5.29 -41.04 -9.14
C ARG A 232 -4.40 -42.25 -9.39
N ILE A 233 -4.53 -43.26 -8.55
CA ILE A 233 -3.74 -44.48 -8.58
C ILE A 233 -4.67 -45.67 -8.79
N ARG A 234 -4.36 -46.52 -9.78
CA ARG A 234 -5.02 -47.81 -9.95
C ARG A 234 -4.30 -48.84 -9.08
N MET A 235 -5.01 -49.38 -8.10
CA MET A 235 -4.53 -50.46 -7.23
C MET A 235 -4.55 -51.80 -7.99
N ASP A 236 -3.82 -52.77 -7.46
CA ASP A 236 -3.78 -54.16 -7.95
C ASP A 236 -5.17 -54.82 -8.06
N ASN A 237 -6.06 -54.53 -7.11
CA ASN A 237 -7.45 -55.00 -7.09
C ASN A 237 -8.37 -54.25 -8.08
N GLY A 238 -7.83 -53.42 -8.95
CA GLY A 238 -8.56 -52.65 -9.97
C GLY A 238 -9.25 -51.40 -9.44
N ARG A 239 -9.28 -51.15 -8.11
CA ARG A 239 -9.86 -49.93 -7.54
C ARG A 239 -8.98 -48.73 -7.85
N ILE A 240 -9.61 -47.57 -8.02
CA ILE A 240 -8.91 -46.29 -8.18
C ILE A 240 -8.99 -45.53 -6.88
N VAL A 241 -7.84 -45.16 -6.32
CA VAL A 241 -7.71 -44.33 -5.12
C VAL A 241 -7.10 -42.99 -5.48
N SER A 242 -7.46 -41.95 -4.75
CA SER A 242 -6.82 -40.63 -4.86
C SER A 242 -5.97 -40.40 -3.63
N GLY A 243 -4.76 -39.86 -3.81
CA GLY A 243 -3.86 -39.52 -2.72
C GLY A 243 -2.91 -38.40 -3.10
N THR A 244 -2.24 -37.85 -2.10
CA THR A 244 -1.29 -36.75 -2.26
C THR A 244 0.12 -37.30 -2.43
N VAL A 245 0.87 -36.80 -3.40
CA VAL A 245 2.28 -37.16 -3.60
C VAL A 245 3.13 -36.53 -2.50
N SER A 246 3.83 -37.36 -1.72
CA SER A 246 4.84 -36.93 -0.76
C SER A 246 6.13 -36.51 -1.47
N GLU A 247 7.03 -35.78 -0.78
CA GLU A 247 8.30 -35.30 -1.34
C GLU A 247 9.23 -36.44 -1.79
N ASN A 248 9.11 -37.61 -1.18
CA ASN A 248 9.87 -38.82 -1.53
C ASN A 248 9.23 -39.63 -2.69
N GLY A 249 8.11 -39.16 -3.26
CA GLY A 249 7.39 -39.84 -4.35
C GLY A 249 6.42 -40.94 -3.92
N THR A 250 6.18 -41.14 -2.61
CA THR A 250 5.08 -42.01 -2.14
C THR A 250 3.74 -41.31 -2.21
N ILE A 251 2.65 -42.07 -2.30
CA ILE A 251 1.30 -41.54 -2.35
C ILE A 251 0.65 -41.72 -0.98
N ASP A 252 0.36 -40.63 -0.30
CA ASP A 252 -0.29 -40.63 1.00
C ASP A 252 -1.81 -40.53 0.82
N VAL A 253 -2.54 -41.48 1.41
CA VAL A 253 -4.01 -41.55 1.37
C VAL A 253 -4.52 -41.44 2.80
N THR A 254 -5.31 -40.39 3.06
CA THR A 254 -6.08 -40.27 4.31
C THR A 254 -7.40 -41.00 4.12
N LEU A 255 -7.66 -42.01 4.95
CA LEU A 255 -8.91 -42.79 4.99
C LEU A 255 -9.85 -42.26 6.07
#